data_AF-A0A0W0V3M5-F1
#
_entry.id   AF-A0A0W0V3M5-F1
#
_cell.length_a   1.000
_cell.length_b   1.000
_cell.length_c   1.000
_cell.angle_alpha   90.00
_cell.angle_beta   90.00
_cell.angle_gamma   90.00
#
_symmetry.space_group_name_H-M   'P 1'
#
loop_
_entity.id
_entity.type
_entity.pdbx_description
1 polymer ?
#
loop_
_entity_poly.entity_id
_entity_poly.type
_entity_poly.pdbx_seq_one_letter_code
_entity_poly.pdbx_strand_id
1 'polypeptide(L)'
;MSLTMEELRHRVTLTCQSLQQEVEKWLNQQADASSYMDWLQVIKADGLDAMTEMLEQYQIPVMREKVVEELYGTVLYHSNAFQSPPYILSSDSENSVLKKLCLFINMLEKLFLLQGLLNLPLNKHHFQCLELVKVMGDNIRTELSLMDEPNETDIQDYRRRLSIAQKKLKQGMDKNTTAFHSYREEFQYATHVFANTVGELATFFAKCYVLEKDDRYVTSFRYYLPWHALLIRIAASFFGVNQVYGSYPDTLVILPDAQTELVSDYENNLKAQLEHIERDYQQCLGEAQQSLKQAENSGFFKDFTKNNSRNLALYFLMNKSFANNSPETRYEHEVSDSPYNFQ
;
A
#
# COMPACT_ATOMS: atom_id res chain seq x y z
N MET A 1 -18.54 14.39 10.74
CA MET A 1 -17.24 15.07 10.94
C MET A 1 -16.23 14.01 10.56
N SER A 2 -15.46 14.23 9.49
CA SER A 2 -14.65 13.16 8.89
C SER A 2 -13.55 12.69 9.85
N LEU A 3 -13.41 11.37 9.99
CA LEU A 3 -12.39 10.76 10.85
C LEU A 3 -11.06 10.69 10.12
N THR A 4 -9.98 10.98 10.84
CA THR A 4 -8.62 10.70 10.41
C THR A 4 -8.33 9.19 10.43
N MET A 5 -7.30 8.76 9.69
CA MET A 5 -6.86 7.35 9.69
C MET A 5 -6.53 6.84 11.10
N GLU A 6 -5.98 7.70 11.96
CA GLU A 6 -5.64 7.34 13.34
C GLU A 6 -6.89 7.18 14.22
N GLU A 7 -7.90 8.03 14.01
CA GLU A 7 -9.19 7.90 14.69
C GLU A 7 -9.95 6.65 14.24
N LEU A 8 -9.88 6.29 12.95
CA LEU A 8 -10.41 5.03 12.43
C LEU A 8 -9.72 3.83 13.08
N ARG A 9 -8.37 3.81 13.12
CA ARG A 9 -7.59 2.77 13.81
C ARG A 9 -8.00 2.65 15.26
N HIS A 10 -8.02 3.76 15.98
CA HIS A 10 -8.39 3.78 17.38
C HIS A 10 -9.80 3.22 17.60
N ARG A 11 -10.77 3.56 16.74
CA ARG A 11 -12.14 3.06 16.81
C ARG A 11 -12.21 1.54 16.60
N VAL A 12 -11.50 1.00 15.61
CA VAL A 12 -11.46 -0.45 15.37
C VAL A 12 -10.83 -1.16 16.57
N THR A 13 -9.67 -0.68 17.05
CA THR A 13 -8.99 -1.24 18.21
C THR A 13 -9.86 -1.23 19.47
N LEU A 14 -10.51 -0.12 19.78
CA LEU A 14 -11.43 -0.03 20.92
C LEU A 14 -12.60 -1.00 20.79
N THR A 15 -13.10 -1.22 19.57
CA THR A 15 -14.20 -2.15 19.34
C THR A 15 -13.74 -3.60 19.53
N CYS A 16 -12.55 -3.98 19.04
CA CYS A 16 -11.95 -5.28 19.33
C CYS A 16 -11.82 -5.52 20.83
N GLN A 17 -11.20 -4.57 21.56
CA GLN A 17 -11.01 -4.67 23.00
C GLN A 17 -12.33 -4.76 23.77
N SER A 18 -13.32 -3.96 23.38
CA SER A 18 -14.66 -4.01 23.98
C SER A 18 -15.31 -5.36 23.76
N LEU A 19 -15.21 -5.92 22.55
CA LEU A 19 -15.75 -7.24 22.23
C LEU A 19 -15.07 -8.32 23.09
N GLN A 20 -13.73 -8.35 23.11
CA GLN A 20 -12.96 -9.30 23.90
C GLN A 20 -13.33 -9.27 25.39
N GLN A 21 -13.44 -8.07 25.99
CA GLN A 21 -13.79 -7.89 27.39
C GLN A 21 -15.22 -8.35 27.71
N GLU A 22 -16.19 -8.04 26.84
CA GLU A 22 -17.58 -8.45 27.06
C GLU A 22 -17.77 -9.96 26.90
N VAL A 23 -17.05 -10.58 25.95
CA VAL A 23 -17.03 -12.04 25.79
C VAL A 23 -16.40 -12.72 27.01
N GLU A 24 -15.29 -12.20 27.52
CA GLU A 24 -14.65 -12.71 28.73
C GLU A 24 -15.60 -12.65 29.94
N LYS A 25 -16.24 -11.51 30.17
CA LYS A 25 -17.22 -11.36 31.26
C LYS A 25 -18.38 -12.33 31.12
N TRP A 26 -18.90 -12.51 29.91
CA TRP A 26 -20.01 -13.43 29.62
C TRP A 26 -19.61 -14.90 29.82
N LEU A 27 -18.41 -15.30 29.37
CA LEU A 27 -17.88 -16.65 29.55
C LEU A 27 -17.67 -17.00 31.03
N ASN A 28 -17.12 -16.06 31.81
CA ASN A 28 -16.89 -16.24 33.25
C ASN A 28 -18.20 -16.40 34.06
N GLN A 29 -19.36 -16.09 33.47
CA GLN A 29 -20.68 -16.28 34.07
C GLN A 29 -21.31 -17.64 33.71
N GLN A 30 -20.69 -18.43 32.83
CA GLN A 30 -21.18 -19.75 32.44
C GLN A 30 -20.79 -20.81 33.48
N ALA A 31 -21.66 -21.79 33.71
CA ALA A 31 -21.45 -22.86 34.69
C ALA A 31 -20.18 -23.70 34.40
N ASP A 32 -19.85 -23.89 33.12
CA ASP A 32 -18.71 -24.69 32.65
C ASP A 32 -17.61 -23.83 32.01
N ALA A 33 -17.32 -22.64 32.57
CA ALA A 33 -16.35 -21.69 32.00
C ALA A 33 -14.96 -22.32 31.71
N SER A 34 -14.52 -23.28 32.53
CA SER A 34 -13.25 -24.01 32.34
C SER A 34 -13.17 -24.76 31.01
N SER A 35 -14.31 -25.21 30.48
CA SER A 35 -14.39 -25.97 29.22
C SER A 35 -14.21 -25.08 27.98
N TYR A 36 -14.17 -23.76 28.16
CA TYR A 36 -14.07 -22.77 27.08
C TYR A 36 -12.82 -21.90 27.16
N MET A 37 -11.82 -22.29 27.98
CA MET A 37 -10.60 -21.50 28.17
C MET A 37 -9.79 -21.36 26.88
N ASP A 38 -9.71 -22.42 26.06
CA ASP A 38 -9.01 -22.36 24.76
C ASP A 38 -9.67 -21.36 23.81
N TRP A 39 -11.01 -21.32 23.79
CA TRP A 39 -11.77 -20.32 23.01
C TRP A 39 -11.52 -18.90 23.50
N LEU A 40 -11.41 -18.70 24.81
CA LEU A 40 -11.09 -17.39 25.37
C LEU A 40 -9.67 -16.93 24.98
N GLN A 41 -8.70 -17.85 24.94
CA GLN A 41 -7.34 -17.52 24.46
C GLN A 41 -7.36 -17.06 23.01
N VAL A 42 -8.08 -17.78 22.14
CA VAL A 42 -8.26 -17.38 20.73
C VAL A 42 -8.90 -16.00 20.61
N ILE A 43 -9.97 -15.75 21.36
CA ILE A 43 -10.68 -14.46 21.34
C ILE A 43 -9.77 -13.33 21.79
N LYS A 44 -8.85 -13.58 22.73
CA LYS A 44 -7.87 -12.61 23.23
C LYS A 44 -6.63 -12.45 22.37
N ALA A 45 -6.55 -13.12 21.22
CA ALA A 45 -5.42 -12.99 20.32
C ALA A 45 -5.21 -11.53 19.88
N ASP A 46 -3.94 -11.17 19.65
CA ASP A 46 -3.52 -9.84 19.23
C ASP A 46 -3.44 -9.75 17.70
N GLY A 47 -4.60 -9.88 17.05
CA GLY A 47 -4.74 -9.78 15.60
C GLY A 47 -5.06 -11.10 14.90
N LEU A 48 -5.27 -10.98 13.58
CA LEU A 48 -5.77 -12.08 12.73
C LEU A 48 -4.81 -13.27 12.68
N ASP A 49 -3.52 -13.03 12.50
CA ASP A 49 -2.50 -14.09 12.38
C ASP A 49 -2.41 -14.91 13.67
N ALA A 50 -2.30 -14.24 14.82
CA ALA A 50 -2.26 -14.88 16.12
C ALA A 50 -3.54 -15.67 16.42
N MET A 51 -4.71 -15.12 16.06
CA MET A 51 -5.99 -15.81 16.23
C MET A 51 -6.05 -17.08 15.38
N THR A 52 -5.58 -17.01 14.12
CA THR A 52 -5.53 -18.13 13.16
C THR A 52 -4.62 -19.24 13.68
N GLU A 53 -3.41 -18.89 14.13
CA GLU A 53 -2.46 -19.85 14.70
C GLU A 53 -3.05 -20.55 15.94
N MET A 54 -3.70 -19.80 16.83
CA MET A 54 -4.32 -20.38 18.02
C MET A 54 -5.53 -21.27 17.69
N LEU A 55 -6.37 -20.90 16.71
CA LEU A 55 -7.46 -21.75 16.24
C LEU A 55 -6.96 -23.12 15.77
N GLU A 56 -5.84 -23.14 15.05
CA GLU A 56 -5.18 -24.37 14.59
C GLU A 56 -4.54 -25.14 15.76
N GLN A 57 -3.83 -24.45 16.65
CA GLN A 57 -3.18 -25.05 17.82
C GLN A 57 -4.16 -25.76 18.75
N TYR A 58 -5.31 -25.11 19.03
CA TYR A 58 -6.35 -25.66 19.89
C TYR A 58 -7.33 -26.57 19.14
N GLN A 59 -7.13 -26.79 17.83
CA GLN A 59 -7.99 -27.62 16.99
C GLN A 59 -9.47 -27.21 17.05
N ILE A 60 -9.73 -25.91 17.13
CA ILE A 60 -11.09 -25.38 17.20
C ILE A 60 -11.73 -25.51 15.80
N PRO A 61 -12.83 -26.26 15.65
CA PRO A 61 -13.41 -26.55 14.35
C PRO A 61 -14.18 -25.32 13.84
N VAL A 62 -13.56 -24.55 12.96
CA VAL A 62 -14.23 -23.45 12.26
C VAL A 62 -14.13 -23.66 10.74
N MET A 63 -15.26 -23.66 10.03
CA MET A 63 -15.30 -23.99 8.59
C MET A 63 -14.93 -22.77 7.76
N ARG A 64 -14.07 -22.90 6.74
CA ARG A 64 -13.68 -21.77 5.87
C ARG A 64 -14.71 -21.58 4.75
N GLU A 65 -15.14 -20.34 4.48
CA GLU A 65 -15.94 -20.06 3.27
C GLU A 65 -15.02 -19.90 2.05
N LYS A 66 -15.32 -20.61 0.97
CA LYS A 66 -14.56 -20.60 -0.30
C LYS A 66 -14.62 -19.27 -1.08
N VAL A 67 -15.46 -18.33 -0.65
CA VAL A 67 -15.79 -17.09 -1.38
C VAL A 67 -14.66 -16.05 -1.34
N VAL A 68 -13.64 -16.26 -0.50
CA VAL A 68 -12.55 -15.30 -0.31
C VAL A 68 -11.32 -15.56 -1.20
N GLU A 69 -11.13 -16.77 -1.72
CA GLU A 69 -10.03 -17.05 -2.67
C GLU A 69 -10.19 -16.31 -4.01
N GLU A 70 -11.42 -16.09 -4.48
CA GLU A 70 -11.68 -15.38 -5.75
C GLU A 70 -11.54 -13.85 -5.63
N LEU A 71 -11.78 -13.27 -4.45
CA LEU A 71 -11.68 -11.82 -4.22
C LEU A 71 -10.27 -11.38 -3.80
N TYR A 72 -9.46 -12.26 -3.20
CA TYR A 72 -8.13 -11.92 -2.66
C TYR A 72 -6.96 -12.46 -3.47
N GLY A 73 -7.22 -13.34 -4.45
CA GLY A 73 -6.20 -14.04 -5.22
C GLY A 73 -5.38 -13.18 -6.19
N THR A 74 -5.76 -11.91 -6.45
CA THR A 74 -5.14 -11.15 -7.56
C THR A 74 -4.04 -10.16 -7.16
N VAL A 75 -3.91 -9.72 -5.89
CA VAL A 75 -2.88 -8.68 -5.53
C VAL A 75 -2.12 -8.97 -4.23
N LEU A 76 -2.44 -10.02 -3.47
CA LEU A 76 -1.74 -10.38 -2.22
C LEU A 76 -0.29 -10.88 -2.37
N TYR A 77 0.33 -10.77 -3.53
CA TYR A 77 1.67 -11.30 -3.80
C TYR A 77 2.83 -10.60 -3.06
N HIS A 78 2.57 -9.59 -2.23
CA HIS A 78 3.64 -8.83 -1.54
C HIS A 78 3.47 -8.66 -0.02
N SER A 79 2.42 -9.19 0.60
CA SER A 79 2.32 -9.22 2.07
C SER A 79 1.76 -10.56 2.56
N ASN A 80 2.57 -11.31 3.30
CA ASN A 80 2.17 -12.58 3.91
C ASN A 80 1.06 -12.46 4.99
N ALA A 81 0.61 -11.24 5.32
CA ALA A 81 -0.28 -10.94 6.45
C ALA A 81 -1.79 -11.05 6.17
N PHE A 82 -2.21 -11.40 4.95
CA PHE A 82 -3.62 -11.31 4.53
C PHE A 82 -4.13 -12.55 3.76
N GLN A 83 -3.41 -13.67 3.82
CA GLN A 83 -3.73 -14.87 3.03
C GLN A 83 -4.79 -15.79 3.66
N SER A 84 -5.36 -15.44 4.80
CA SER A 84 -6.27 -16.34 5.53
C SER A 84 -7.75 -16.03 5.21
N PRO A 85 -8.51 -16.99 4.63
CA PRO A 85 -9.94 -16.83 4.39
C PRO A 85 -10.74 -16.81 5.71
N PRO A 86 -11.92 -16.16 5.74
CA PRO A 86 -12.78 -16.10 6.88
C PRO A 86 -13.41 -17.41 7.26
N TYR A 87 -13.61 -17.51 8.56
CA TYR A 87 -14.24 -18.61 9.26
C TYR A 87 -15.78 -18.40 9.32
N ILE A 88 -16.54 -19.46 9.05
CA ILE A 88 -18.00 -19.56 9.20
C ILE A 88 -18.31 -20.89 9.89
N LEU A 89 -19.31 -20.89 10.76
CA LEU A 89 -19.77 -22.10 11.45
C LEU A 89 -20.70 -22.97 10.60
N SER A 90 -20.61 -24.28 10.78
CA SER A 90 -21.77 -25.18 10.68
C SER A 90 -22.75 -24.86 11.81
N SER A 91 -24.01 -24.64 11.46
CA SER A 91 -25.13 -24.34 12.37
C SER A 91 -25.53 -25.48 13.32
N ASP A 92 -24.84 -26.62 13.25
CA ASP A 92 -25.38 -27.90 13.73
C ASP A 92 -24.98 -28.26 15.16
N SER A 93 -24.28 -27.39 15.89
CA SER A 93 -24.04 -27.65 17.31
C SER A 93 -25.35 -27.54 18.10
N GLU A 94 -25.63 -28.44 19.05
CA GLU A 94 -26.77 -28.27 19.97
C GLU A 94 -26.43 -27.30 21.11
N ASN A 95 -25.13 -26.99 21.30
CA ASN A 95 -24.62 -26.15 22.37
C ASN A 95 -24.67 -24.64 22.01
N SER A 96 -25.54 -23.91 22.70
CA SER A 96 -25.77 -22.47 22.49
C SER A 96 -24.54 -21.60 22.82
N VAL A 97 -23.67 -22.02 23.75
CA VAL A 97 -22.44 -21.30 24.11
C VAL A 97 -21.43 -21.38 22.97
N LEU A 98 -21.22 -22.57 22.40
CA LEU A 98 -20.32 -22.77 21.27
C LEU A 98 -20.76 -21.98 20.02
N LYS A 99 -22.08 -21.90 19.76
CA LYS A 99 -22.59 -21.04 18.67
C LYS A 99 -22.17 -19.58 18.86
N LYS A 100 -22.40 -19.04 20.06
CA LYS A 100 -22.07 -17.64 20.39
C LYS A 100 -20.57 -17.37 20.29
N LEU A 101 -19.73 -18.30 20.76
CA LEU A 101 -18.28 -18.17 20.67
C LEU A 101 -17.77 -18.04 19.24
N CYS A 102 -18.34 -18.80 18.32
CA CYS A 102 -17.94 -18.68 16.93
C CYS A 102 -18.48 -17.41 16.27
N LEU A 103 -19.68 -16.95 16.64
CA LEU A 103 -20.17 -15.64 16.19
C LEU A 103 -19.21 -14.53 16.62
N PHE A 104 -18.65 -14.62 17.83
CA PHE A 104 -17.64 -13.67 18.31
C PHE A 104 -16.33 -13.74 17.54
N ILE A 105 -15.83 -14.95 17.24
CA ILE A 105 -14.64 -15.13 16.41
C ILE A 105 -14.86 -14.48 15.03
N ASN A 106 -16.01 -14.70 14.40
CA ASN A 106 -16.30 -14.10 13.09
C ASN A 106 -16.37 -12.56 13.14
N MET A 107 -16.92 -11.98 14.21
CA MET A 107 -16.89 -10.52 14.40
C MET A 107 -15.47 -10.01 14.56
N LEU A 108 -14.67 -10.67 15.41
CA LEU A 108 -13.27 -10.29 15.63
C LEU A 108 -12.45 -10.39 14.35
N GLU A 109 -12.68 -11.42 13.55
CA GLU A 109 -11.99 -11.60 12.29
C GLU A 109 -12.23 -10.45 11.32
N LYS A 110 -13.49 -10.03 11.16
CA LYS A 110 -13.84 -8.87 10.33
C LYS A 110 -13.23 -7.58 10.88
N LEU A 111 -13.20 -7.41 12.20
CA LEU A 111 -12.55 -6.26 12.83
C LEU A 111 -11.03 -6.28 12.66
N PHE A 112 -10.37 -7.44 12.76
CA PHE A 112 -8.93 -7.58 12.52
C PHE A 112 -8.56 -7.38 11.06
N LEU A 113 -9.40 -7.83 10.13
CA LEU A 113 -9.24 -7.54 8.71
C LEU A 113 -9.28 -6.02 8.45
N LEU A 114 -10.25 -5.31 9.04
CA LEU A 114 -10.30 -3.84 8.98
C LEU A 114 -9.05 -3.19 9.59
N GLN A 115 -8.60 -3.70 10.74
CA GLN A 115 -7.37 -3.22 11.39
C GLN A 115 -6.14 -3.40 10.49
N GLY A 116 -6.04 -4.53 9.78
CA GLY A 116 -4.97 -4.77 8.82
C GLY A 116 -5.01 -3.80 7.64
N LEU A 117 -6.19 -3.55 7.06
CA LEU A 117 -6.36 -2.57 5.97
C LEU A 117 -5.96 -1.15 6.41
N LEU A 118 -6.30 -0.75 7.64
CA LEU A 118 -5.90 0.54 8.20
C LEU A 118 -4.38 0.66 8.43
N ASN A 119 -3.65 -0.44 8.42
CA ASN A 119 -2.21 -0.53 8.61
C ASN A 119 -1.44 -0.88 7.32
N LEU A 120 -2.07 -0.74 6.15
CA LEU A 120 -1.43 -0.99 4.86
C LEU A 120 -0.06 -0.28 4.76
N PRO A 121 1.04 -1.03 4.59
CA PRO A 121 2.37 -0.44 4.52
C PRO A 121 2.53 0.29 3.19
N LEU A 122 2.46 1.62 3.22
CA LEU A 122 2.93 2.43 2.11
C LEU A 122 4.43 2.26 1.98
N ASN A 123 4.85 1.55 0.94
CA ASN A 123 6.25 1.22 0.71
C ASN A 123 7.05 2.52 0.47
N LYS A 124 7.87 2.99 1.42
CA LYS A 124 8.46 4.35 1.39
C LYS A 124 9.73 4.52 0.53
N HIS A 125 10.11 3.54 -0.30
CA HIS A 125 11.43 3.51 -0.95
C HIS A 125 11.57 4.29 -2.28
N HIS A 126 10.75 5.30 -2.56
CA HIS A 126 10.47 5.68 -3.95
C HIS A 126 11.38 6.77 -4.57
N PHE A 127 12.13 7.55 -3.78
CA PHE A 127 12.84 8.71 -4.34
C PHE A 127 14.37 8.63 -4.33
N GLN A 128 14.97 7.53 -3.85
CA GLN A 128 16.43 7.38 -3.77
C GLN A 128 17.13 7.59 -5.12
N CYS A 129 16.50 7.17 -6.23
CA CYS A 129 17.05 7.40 -7.57
C CYS A 129 17.05 8.88 -7.96
N LEU A 130 16.04 9.65 -7.55
CA LEU A 130 15.95 11.09 -7.82
C LEU A 130 16.91 11.89 -6.93
N GLU A 131 17.03 11.52 -5.66
CA GLU A 131 18.03 12.09 -4.74
C GLU A 131 19.45 11.87 -5.26
N LEU A 132 19.76 10.66 -5.74
CA LEU A 132 21.05 10.37 -6.36
C LEU A 132 21.30 11.26 -7.58
N VAL A 133 20.31 11.45 -8.45
CA VAL A 133 20.45 12.32 -9.62
C VAL A 133 20.71 13.77 -9.21
N LYS A 134 20.00 14.28 -8.21
CA LYS A 134 20.23 15.62 -7.65
C LYS A 134 21.68 15.77 -7.19
N VAL A 135 22.17 14.84 -6.37
CA VAL A 135 23.56 14.84 -5.88
C VAL A 135 24.57 14.77 -7.03
N MET A 136 24.31 13.94 -8.04
CA MET A 136 25.18 13.87 -9.23
C MET A 136 25.23 15.21 -9.98
N GLY A 137 24.07 15.86 -10.19
CA GLY A 137 23.99 17.17 -10.84
C GLY A 137 24.71 18.25 -10.04
N ASP A 138 24.48 18.33 -8.74
CA ASP A 138 25.10 19.31 -7.85
C ASP A 138 26.62 19.13 -7.80
N ASN A 139 27.13 17.89 -7.74
CA ASN A 139 28.56 17.59 -7.76
C ASN A 139 29.20 18.00 -9.08
N ILE A 140 28.61 17.61 -10.22
CA ILE A 140 29.12 18.00 -11.55
C ILE A 140 29.19 19.52 -11.67
N ARG A 141 28.13 20.22 -11.26
CA ARG A 141 28.07 21.68 -11.31
C ARG A 141 29.15 22.32 -10.43
N THR A 142 29.31 21.82 -9.21
CA THR A 142 30.27 22.37 -8.23
C THR A 142 31.70 22.17 -8.72
N GLU A 143 32.05 20.95 -9.13
CA GLU A 143 33.38 20.65 -9.64
C GLU A 143 33.72 21.47 -10.89
N LEU A 144 32.79 21.59 -11.85
CA LEU A 144 32.99 22.43 -13.04
C LEU A 144 33.14 23.92 -12.70
N SER A 145 32.46 24.42 -11.66
CA SER A 145 32.60 25.83 -11.25
C SER A 145 33.95 26.16 -10.60
N LEU A 146 34.64 25.14 -10.09
CA LEU A 146 35.94 25.27 -9.42
C LEU A 146 37.12 24.97 -10.37
N MET A 147 36.84 24.60 -11.63
CA MET A 147 37.87 24.33 -12.64
C MET A 147 38.29 25.61 -13.35
N ASP A 148 39.58 25.94 -13.29
CA ASP A 148 40.16 27.09 -13.98
C ASP A 148 40.37 26.84 -15.49
N GLU A 149 40.93 25.68 -15.86
CA GLU A 149 41.17 25.28 -17.26
C GLU A 149 40.93 23.76 -17.46
N PRO A 150 39.73 23.33 -17.87
CA PRO A 150 39.45 21.92 -18.10
C PRO A 150 40.09 21.42 -19.40
N ASN A 151 40.74 20.24 -19.34
CA ASN A 151 41.26 19.58 -20.52
C ASN A 151 40.18 18.74 -21.24
N GLU A 152 40.47 18.24 -22.44
CA GLU A 152 39.49 17.47 -23.22
C GLU A 152 39.04 16.16 -22.53
N THR A 153 39.93 15.51 -21.78
CA THR A 153 39.63 14.30 -21.01
C THR A 153 38.65 14.60 -19.87
N ASP A 154 38.83 15.72 -19.15
CA ASP A 154 37.94 16.15 -18.07
C ASP A 154 36.54 16.41 -18.62
N ILE A 155 36.44 17.11 -19.76
CA ILE A 155 35.16 17.40 -20.42
C ILE A 155 34.47 16.11 -20.88
N GLN A 156 35.22 15.14 -21.40
CA GLN A 156 34.67 13.83 -21.78
C GLN A 156 34.16 13.05 -20.56
N ASP A 157 34.87 13.09 -19.43
CA ASP A 157 34.41 12.46 -18.19
C ASP A 157 33.11 13.10 -17.65
N TYR A 158 33.03 14.43 -17.61
CA TYR A 158 31.81 15.11 -17.19
C TYR A 158 30.63 14.82 -18.13
N ARG A 159 30.84 14.75 -19.45
CA ARG A 159 29.80 14.31 -20.40
C ARG A 159 29.32 12.89 -20.09
N ARG A 160 30.24 11.98 -19.77
CA ARG A 160 29.91 10.61 -19.39
C ARG A 160 29.09 10.59 -18.10
N ARG A 161 29.52 11.29 -17.05
CA ARG A 161 28.81 11.39 -15.76
C ARG A 161 27.42 11.98 -15.92
N LEU A 162 27.29 13.01 -16.76
CA LEU A 162 26.01 13.64 -17.08
C LEU A 162 25.07 12.67 -17.83
N SER A 163 25.58 11.91 -18.79
CA SER A 163 24.80 10.86 -19.47
C SER A 163 24.33 9.76 -18.50
N ILE A 164 25.17 9.38 -17.53
CA ILE A 164 24.78 8.42 -16.49
C ILE A 164 23.66 9.00 -15.63
N ALA A 165 23.77 10.26 -15.19
CA ALA A 165 22.75 10.94 -14.41
C ALA A 165 21.41 11.04 -15.16
N GLN A 166 21.44 11.38 -16.46
CA GLN A 166 20.25 11.38 -17.32
C GLN A 166 19.59 9.99 -17.43
N LYS A 167 20.39 8.93 -17.59
CA LYS A 167 19.87 7.55 -17.59
C LYS A 167 19.23 7.19 -16.25
N LYS A 168 19.84 7.60 -15.13
CA LYS A 168 19.30 7.37 -13.78
C LYS A 168 18.02 8.15 -13.53
N LEU A 169 17.92 9.39 -14.02
CA LEU A 169 16.70 10.19 -13.98
C LEU A 169 15.56 9.48 -14.69
N LYS A 170 15.79 9.05 -15.94
CA LYS A 170 14.79 8.30 -16.71
C LYS A 170 14.35 7.02 -15.99
N GLN A 171 15.31 6.22 -15.51
CA GLN A 171 15.01 5.00 -14.73
C GLN A 171 14.19 5.31 -13.47
N GLY A 172 14.49 6.40 -12.76
CA GLY A 172 13.73 6.83 -11.59
C GLY A 172 12.30 7.25 -11.93
N MET A 173 12.10 7.97 -13.05
CA MET A 173 10.78 8.34 -13.54
C MET A 173 9.95 7.13 -13.94
N ASP A 174 10.54 6.21 -14.73
CA ASP A 174 9.85 5.01 -15.21
C ASP A 174 9.42 4.12 -14.01
N LYS A 175 10.32 3.88 -13.05
CA LYS A 175 10.02 3.09 -11.84
C LYS A 175 8.92 3.72 -10.99
N ASN A 176 8.98 5.03 -10.76
CA ASN A 176 7.98 5.72 -9.94
C ASN A 176 6.63 5.75 -10.63
N THR A 177 6.58 5.90 -11.96
CA THR A 177 5.33 5.83 -12.73
C THR A 177 4.65 4.47 -12.54
N THR A 178 5.41 3.38 -12.65
CA THR A 178 4.88 2.03 -12.38
C THR A 178 4.42 1.87 -10.94
N ALA A 179 5.19 2.36 -9.96
CA ALA A 179 4.82 2.29 -8.55
C ALA A 179 3.52 3.05 -8.24
N PHE A 180 3.34 4.25 -8.79
CA PHE A 180 2.09 5.01 -8.63
C PHE A 180 0.88 4.29 -9.23
N HIS A 181 1.06 3.56 -10.33
CA HIS A 181 -0.02 2.75 -10.88
C HIS A 181 -0.40 1.62 -9.91
N SER A 182 0.59 0.89 -9.40
CA SER A 182 0.37 -0.17 -8.40
C SER A 182 -0.29 0.35 -7.13
N TYR A 183 0.11 1.52 -6.62
CA TYR A 183 -0.55 2.12 -5.45
C TYR A 183 -2.02 2.45 -5.68
N ARG A 184 -2.36 2.95 -6.87
CA ARG A 184 -3.76 3.25 -7.19
C ARG A 184 -4.60 1.97 -7.24
N GLU A 185 -4.07 0.89 -7.81
CA GLU A 185 -4.73 -0.41 -7.84
C GLU A 185 -4.88 -0.99 -6.41
N GLU A 186 -3.83 -0.98 -5.61
CA GLU A 186 -3.84 -1.42 -4.21
C GLU A 186 -4.86 -0.61 -3.38
N PHE A 187 -4.95 0.71 -3.59
CA PHE A 187 -5.88 1.57 -2.85
C PHE A 187 -7.32 1.34 -3.25
N GLN A 188 -7.60 1.18 -4.54
CA GLN A 188 -8.94 0.84 -5.02
C GLN A 188 -9.39 -0.51 -4.46
N TYR A 189 -8.50 -1.49 -4.50
CA TYR A 189 -8.76 -2.81 -3.95
C TYR A 189 -9.01 -2.75 -2.43
N ALA A 190 -8.12 -2.10 -1.68
CA ALA A 190 -8.25 -1.95 -0.24
C ALA A 190 -9.55 -1.23 0.15
N THR A 191 -9.95 -0.22 -0.61
CA THR A 191 -11.23 0.50 -0.39
C THR A 191 -12.42 -0.41 -0.64
N HIS A 192 -12.39 -1.21 -1.71
CA HIS A 192 -13.43 -2.18 -2.00
C HIS A 192 -13.57 -3.23 -0.88
N VAL A 193 -12.45 -3.80 -0.43
CA VAL A 193 -12.43 -4.79 0.66
C VAL A 193 -12.91 -4.17 1.98
N PHE A 194 -12.48 -2.94 2.28
CA PHE A 194 -12.92 -2.22 3.48
C PHE A 194 -14.44 -2.01 3.45
N ALA A 195 -14.99 -1.54 2.33
CA ALA A 195 -16.41 -1.32 2.16
C ALA A 195 -17.24 -2.60 2.31
N ASN A 196 -16.81 -3.69 1.66
CA ASN A 196 -17.48 -4.98 1.78
C ASN A 196 -17.45 -5.48 3.23
N THR A 197 -16.29 -5.41 3.89
CA THR A 197 -16.13 -5.86 5.27
C THR A 197 -17.01 -5.07 6.24
N VAL A 198 -17.13 -3.74 6.07
CA VAL A 198 -18.04 -2.89 6.85
C VAL A 198 -19.51 -3.29 6.65
N GLY A 199 -19.93 -3.53 5.40
CA GLY A 199 -21.31 -3.93 5.08
C GLY A 199 -21.64 -5.35 5.56
N GLU A 200 -20.68 -6.27 5.45
CA GLU A 200 -20.78 -7.63 6.00
C GLU A 200 -20.91 -7.58 7.52
N LEU A 201 -20.11 -6.77 8.21
CA LEU A 201 -20.16 -6.61 9.65
C LEU A 201 -21.53 -6.08 10.10
N ALA A 202 -22.08 -5.07 9.41
CA ALA A 202 -23.40 -4.54 9.70
C ALA A 202 -24.50 -5.60 9.53
N THR A 203 -24.45 -6.35 8.42
CA THR A 203 -25.39 -7.45 8.15
C THR A 203 -25.24 -8.57 9.17
N PHE A 204 -24.02 -8.86 9.60
CA PHE A 204 -23.71 -9.90 10.56
C PHE A 204 -24.25 -9.56 11.96
N PHE A 205 -24.09 -8.31 12.42
CA PHE A 205 -24.71 -7.84 13.65
C PHE A 205 -26.24 -8.01 13.62
N ALA A 206 -26.90 -7.61 12.53
CA ALA A 206 -28.33 -7.78 12.38
C ALA A 206 -28.76 -9.26 12.41
N LYS A 207 -28.04 -10.15 11.72
CA LYS A 207 -28.29 -11.60 11.75
C LYS A 207 -28.11 -12.17 13.16
N CYS A 208 -27.02 -11.83 13.83
CA CYS A 208 -26.72 -12.27 15.20
C CYS A 208 -27.79 -11.82 16.21
N TYR A 209 -28.35 -10.63 16.00
CA TYR A 209 -29.41 -10.09 16.83
C TYR A 209 -30.71 -10.91 16.69
N VAL A 210 -31.08 -11.33 15.48
CA VAL A 210 -32.33 -12.09 15.21
C VAL A 210 -32.23 -13.58 15.59
N LEU A 211 -31.02 -14.14 15.67
CA LEU A 211 -30.81 -15.56 15.95
C LEU A 211 -31.29 -16.02 17.33
N GLU A 212 -31.46 -15.11 18.29
CA GLU A 212 -31.94 -15.45 19.62
C GLU A 212 -33.46 -15.19 19.72
N LYS A 213 -34.26 -16.23 19.44
CA LYS A 213 -35.69 -16.19 19.72
C LYS A 213 -35.94 -16.18 21.22
N ASP A 214 -36.90 -15.35 21.59
CA ASP A 214 -37.13 -14.92 22.94
C ASP A 214 -38.07 -15.88 23.70
N ASP A 215 -37.53 -16.87 24.40
CA ASP A 215 -38.30 -17.77 25.28
C ASP A 215 -38.63 -17.10 26.63
N ARG A 216 -39.40 -16.01 26.59
CA ARG A 216 -39.87 -15.25 27.77
C ARG A 216 -40.69 -16.04 28.77
N TYR A 217 -41.17 -17.24 28.41
CA TYR A 217 -42.11 -18.00 29.24
C TYR A 217 -41.46 -19.05 30.15
N VAL A 218 -40.14 -19.26 30.09
CA VAL A 218 -39.51 -20.39 30.83
C VAL A 218 -38.68 -19.97 32.05
N THR A 219 -38.24 -18.71 32.19
CA THR A 219 -37.48 -18.30 33.38
C THR A 219 -37.92 -16.96 33.95
N SER A 220 -38.72 -17.04 35.01
CA SER A 220 -39.00 -15.98 35.96
C SER A 220 -37.71 -15.24 36.40
N PHE A 221 -37.60 -13.97 35.98
CA PHE A 221 -36.96 -12.86 36.70
C PHE A 221 -35.48 -12.93 37.15
N ARG A 222 -34.57 -13.74 36.58
CA ARG A 222 -33.13 -13.65 36.95
C ARG A 222 -32.04 -13.68 35.86
N TYR A 223 -32.32 -14.00 34.59
CA TYR A 223 -31.25 -14.16 33.58
C TYR A 223 -31.56 -13.45 32.23
N TYR A 224 -32.14 -12.26 32.39
CA TYR A 224 -32.63 -11.30 31.40
C TYR A 224 -31.58 -10.57 30.51
N LEU A 225 -31.34 -10.87 29.23
CA LEU A 225 -30.77 -9.91 28.21
C LEU A 225 -29.24 -9.53 28.11
N PRO A 226 -28.23 -10.42 28.16
CA PRO A 226 -26.83 -10.05 27.87
C PRO A 226 -26.51 -9.87 26.37
N TRP A 227 -27.09 -10.71 25.50
CA TRP A 227 -26.65 -10.83 24.10
C TRP A 227 -27.06 -9.64 23.22
N HIS A 228 -28.34 -9.29 23.18
CA HIS A 228 -28.84 -8.14 22.42
C HIS A 228 -28.19 -6.82 22.87
N ALA A 229 -28.03 -6.62 24.18
CA ALA A 229 -27.36 -5.44 24.74
C ALA A 229 -25.86 -5.39 24.39
N LEU A 230 -25.17 -6.54 24.41
CA LEU A 230 -23.78 -6.65 23.96
C LEU A 230 -23.67 -6.30 22.48
N LEU A 231 -24.48 -6.89 21.61
CA LEU A 231 -24.45 -6.61 20.17
C LEU A 231 -24.71 -5.13 19.87
N ILE A 232 -25.70 -4.51 20.53
CA ILE A 232 -25.95 -3.06 20.40
C ILE A 232 -24.74 -2.25 20.84
N ARG A 233 -24.13 -2.57 21.99
CA ARG A 233 -22.96 -1.84 22.50
C ARG A 233 -21.75 -1.96 21.58
N ILE A 234 -21.45 -3.15 21.07
CA ILE A 234 -20.33 -3.38 20.16
C ILE A 234 -20.60 -2.69 18.81
N ALA A 235 -21.80 -2.82 18.25
CA ALA A 235 -22.18 -2.13 17.02
C ALA A 235 -22.11 -0.61 17.20
N ALA A 236 -22.60 -0.06 18.32
CA ALA A 236 -22.53 1.36 18.62
C ALA A 236 -21.10 1.87 18.81
N SER A 237 -20.19 1.04 19.32
CA SER A 237 -18.74 1.36 19.41
C SER A 237 -18.11 1.56 18.03
N PHE A 238 -18.53 0.77 17.05
CA PHE A 238 -17.99 0.82 15.69
C PHE A 238 -18.70 1.82 14.78
N PHE A 239 -20.03 1.78 14.72
CA PHE A 239 -20.84 2.61 13.82
C PHE A 239 -21.24 3.95 14.44
N GLY A 240 -21.16 4.09 15.77
CA GLY A 240 -21.59 5.27 16.50
C GLY A 240 -22.95 5.09 17.18
N VAL A 241 -23.10 5.67 18.38
CA VAL A 241 -24.28 5.47 19.25
C VAL A 241 -25.60 5.88 18.59
N ASN A 242 -25.61 6.97 17.82
CA ASN A 242 -26.81 7.47 17.14
C ASN A 242 -27.07 6.81 15.78
N GLN A 243 -26.24 5.85 15.39
CA GLN A 243 -26.31 5.16 14.10
C GLN A 243 -26.84 3.74 14.22
N VAL A 244 -27.08 3.28 15.45
CA VAL A 244 -27.52 1.92 15.77
C VAL A 244 -28.82 1.96 16.54
N TYR A 245 -29.85 1.34 15.99
CA TYR A 245 -31.19 1.28 16.59
C TYR A 245 -31.59 -0.18 16.78
N GLY A 246 -31.89 -0.57 18.01
CA GLY A 246 -32.53 -1.84 18.29
C GLY A 246 -34.01 -1.61 18.58
N SER A 247 -34.92 -2.18 17.80
CA SER A 247 -36.28 -2.43 18.28
C SER A 247 -36.34 -3.86 18.76
N TYR A 248 -36.32 -4.00 20.07
CA TYR A 248 -36.57 -5.27 20.72
C TYR A 248 -37.99 -5.76 20.38
N PRO A 249 -38.17 -7.04 20.01
CA PRO A 249 -37.20 -8.14 20.06
C PRO A 249 -36.51 -8.44 18.72
N ASP A 250 -36.91 -7.83 17.60
CA ASP A 250 -36.75 -8.49 16.30
C ASP A 250 -35.78 -7.82 15.32
N THR A 251 -35.31 -6.60 15.57
CA THR A 251 -34.43 -5.93 14.59
C THR A 251 -33.38 -5.03 15.23
N LEU A 252 -32.14 -5.22 14.75
CA LEU A 252 -31.05 -4.28 14.88
C LEU A 252 -30.83 -3.60 13.52
N VAL A 253 -30.92 -2.28 13.51
CA VAL A 253 -30.75 -1.43 12.33
C VAL A 253 -29.48 -0.61 12.52
N ILE A 254 -28.55 -0.76 11.58
CA ILE A 254 -27.38 0.09 11.44
C ILE A 254 -27.65 0.99 10.25
N LEU A 255 -27.63 2.30 10.46
CA LEU A 255 -27.96 3.26 9.41
C LEU A 255 -26.98 3.13 8.23
N PRO A 256 -27.47 3.10 6.97
CA PRO A 256 -26.60 3.05 5.79
C PRO A 256 -25.59 4.20 5.77
N ASP A 257 -26.00 5.39 6.19
CA ASP A 257 -25.14 6.59 6.24
C ASP A 257 -23.89 6.37 7.10
N ALA A 258 -23.99 5.60 8.19
CA ALA A 258 -22.83 5.30 9.04
C ALA A 258 -21.81 4.38 8.36
N GLN A 259 -22.28 3.45 7.52
CA GLN A 259 -21.42 2.59 6.70
C GLN A 259 -20.75 3.44 5.62
N THR A 260 -21.53 4.27 4.93
CA THR A 260 -21.03 5.17 3.89
C THR A 260 -20.03 6.20 4.44
N GLU A 261 -20.25 6.77 5.62
CA GLU A 261 -19.33 7.71 6.27
C GLU A 261 -17.98 7.04 6.58
N LEU A 262 -17.98 5.84 7.18
CA LEU A 262 -16.76 5.10 7.48
C LEU A 262 -15.94 4.76 6.22
N VAL A 263 -16.63 4.33 5.16
CA VAL A 263 -15.98 4.02 3.87
C VAL A 263 -15.41 5.28 3.23
N SER A 264 -16.17 6.38 3.26
CA SER A 264 -15.73 7.67 2.72
C SER A 264 -14.53 8.21 3.49
N ASP A 265 -14.53 8.09 4.83
CA ASP A 265 -13.40 8.50 5.66
C ASP A 265 -12.14 7.70 5.30
N TYR A 266 -12.26 6.38 5.17
CA TYR A 266 -11.13 5.53 4.77
C TYR A 266 -10.58 5.89 3.39
N GLU A 267 -11.46 6.02 2.38
CA GLU A 267 -11.10 6.39 1.00
C GLU A 267 -10.41 7.77 0.95
N ASN A 268 -10.97 8.77 1.64
CA ASN A 268 -10.42 10.11 1.68
C ASN A 268 -9.03 10.15 2.33
N ASN A 269 -8.80 9.36 3.40
CA ASN A 269 -7.50 9.28 4.03
C ASN A 269 -6.46 8.61 3.12
N LEU A 270 -6.81 7.52 2.42
CA LEU A 270 -5.92 6.90 1.44
C LEU A 270 -5.58 7.86 0.30
N LYS A 271 -6.59 8.53 -0.25
CA LYS A 271 -6.40 9.53 -1.30
C LYS A 271 -5.47 10.66 -0.87
N ALA A 272 -5.66 11.20 0.34
CA ALA A 272 -4.79 12.23 0.89
C ALA A 272 -3.34 11.75 1.06
N GLN A 273 -3.13 10.49 1.42
CA GLN A 273 -1.79 9.88 1.50
C GLN A 273 -1.15 9.77 0.11
N LEU A 274 -1.89 9.32 -0.91
CA LEU A 274 -1.38 9.26 -2.28
C LEU A 274 -1.01 10.65 -2.80
N GLU A 275 -1.87 11.65 -2.59
CA GLU A 275 -1.63 13.04 -2.98
C GLU A 275 -0.39 13.63 -2.28
N HIS A 276 -0.10 13.20 -1.05
CA HIS A 276 1.14 13.57 -0.37
C HIS A 276 2.37 12.95 -1.06
N ILE A 277 2.34 11.65 -1.35
CA ILE A 277 3.45 10.96 -2.02
C ILE A 277 3.68 11.53 -3.42
N GLU A 278 2.62 11.83 -4.17
CA GLU A 278 2.70 12.46 -5.48
C GLU A 278 3.34 13.86 -5.39
N ARG A 279 3.00 14.66 -4.38
CA ARG A 279 3.63 15.97 -4.15
C ARG A 279 5.12 15.85 -3.85
N ASP A 280 5.50 14.95 -2.95
CA ASP A 280 6.90 14.71 -2.60
C ASP A 280 7.71 14.26 -3.83
N TYR A 281 7.13 13.37 -4.64
CA TYR A 281 7.73 12.94 -5.90
C TYR A 281 7.96 14.10 -6.86
N GLN A 282 6.94 14.95 -7.09
CA GLN A 282 7.07 16.09 -8.01
C GLN A 282 8.13 17.08 -7.53
N GLN A 283 8.24 17.28 -6.21
CA GLN A 283 9.30 18.08 -5.63
C GLN A 283 10.69 17.47 -5.90
N CYS A 284 10.90 16.20 -5.54
CA CYS A 284 12.18 15.52 -5.77
C CYS A 284 12.56 15.49 -7.26
N LEU A 285 11.58 15.26 -8.14
CA LEU A 285 11.79 15.27 -9.59
C LEU A 285 12.21 16.65 -10.09
N GLY A 286 11.51 17.70 -9.64
CA GLY A 286 11.83 19.08 -10.01
C GLY A 286 13.24 19.49 -9.57
N GLU A 287 13.62 19.15 -8.33
CA GLU A 287 14.96 19.39 -7.80
C GLU A 287 16.03 18.64 -8.62
N ALA A 288 15.83 17.34 -8.89
CA ALA A 288 16.75 16.54 -9.67
C ALA A 288 16.93 17.06 -11.11
N GLN A 289 15.83 17.43 -11.77
CA GLN A 289 15.86 18.02 -13.11
C GLN A 289 16.55 19.39 -13.12
N GLN A 290 16.32 20.23 -12.12
CA GLN A 290 16.94 21.54 -12.00
C GLN A 290 18.45 21.42 -11.81
N SER A 291 18.91 20.58 -10.88
CA SER A 291 20.34 20.33 -10.64
C SER A 291 21.03 19.81 -11.89
N LEU A 292 20.41 18.85 -12.60
CA LEU A 292 20.95 18.30 -13.83
C LEU A 292 21.02 19.36 -14.96
N LYS A 293 19.96 20.15 -15.13
CA LYS A 293 19.92 21.24 -16.12
C LYS A 293 20.97 22.32 -15.83
N GLN A 294 21.26 22.62 -14.56
CA GLN A 294 22.32 23.56 -14.20
C GLN A 294 23.70 23.00 -14.51
N ALA A 295 23.92 21.71 -14.24
CA ALA A 295 25.15 21.02 -14.63
C ALA A 295 25.37 21.07 -16.17
N GLU A 296 24.32 20.80 -16.95
CA GLU A 296 24.34 20.90 -18.42
C GLU A 296 24.68 22.31 -18.93
N ASN A 297 24.22 23.35 -18.24
CA ASN A 297 24.38 24.75 -18.65
C ASN A 297 25.61 25.44 -18.07
N SER A 298 26.39 24.77 -17.22
CA SER A 298 27.68 25.28 -16.77
C SER A 298 28.58 25.58 -17.99
N GLY A 299 29.18 26.77 -18.01
CA GLY A 299 29.68 27.47 -19.21
C GLY A 299 30.65 26.68 -20.10
N PHE A 300 31.32 25.67 -19.56
CA PHE A 300 32.34 24.89 -20.28
C PHE A 300 31.80 24.05 -21.44
N PHE A 301 30.53 23.61 -21.42
CA PHE A 301 29.96 22.83 -22.54
C PHE A 301 29.62 23.67 -23.77
N LYS A 302 29.34 24.97 -23.59
CA LYS A 302 29.02 25.90 -24.68
C LYS A 302 30.26 26.50 -25.34
N ASP A 303 31.36 26.66 -24.61
CA ASP A 303 32.57 27.29 -25.13
C ASP A 303 33.49 26.31 -25.88
N PHE A 304 33.54 25.03 -25.48
CA PHE A 304 34.37 24.04 -26.17
C PHE A 304 33.86 23.67 -27.57
N THR A 305 32.55 23.68 -27.79
CA THR A 305 31.97 23.45 -29.13
C THR A 305 32.23 24.62 -30.09
N LYS A 306 32.37 25.85 -29.57
CA LYS A 306 32.70 27.05 -30.35
C LYS A 306 34.20 27.16 -30.67
N ASN A 307 35.07 26.70 -29.77
CA ASN A 307 36.52 26.71 -30.01
C ASN A 307 37.00 25.54 -30.87
N ASN A 308 36.41 24.34 -30.77
CA ASN A 308 36.78 23.24 -31.66
C ASN A 308 36.30 23.43 -33.10
N SER A 309 35.18 24.11 -33.34
CA SER A 309 34.75 24.47 -34.71
C SER A 309 35.66 25.53 -35.35
N ARG A 310 36.21 26.46 -34.57
CA ARG A 310 37.24 27.40 -35.04
C ARG A 310 38.60 26.74 -35.29
N ASN A 311 39.02 25.82 -34.42
CA ASN A 311 40.28 25.10 -34.59
C ASN A 311 40.22 24.09 -35.74
N LEU A 312 39.11 23.39 -35.96
CA LEU A 312 38.90 22.55 -37.14
C LEU A 312 38.88 23.37 -38.43
N ALA A 313 38.25 24.56 -38.43
CA ALA A 313 38.27 25.46 -39.59
C ALA A 313 39.68 25.99 -39.89
N LEU A 314 40.47 26.33 -38.86
CA LEU A 314 41.88 26.72 -39.00
C LEU A 314 42.76 25.57 -39.48
N TYR A 315 42.53 24.35 -38.99
CA TYR A 315 43.27 23.15 -39.45
C TYR A 315 42.95 22.82 -40.92
N PHE A 316 41.69 22.96 -41.35
CA PHE A 316 41.29 22.80 -42.75
C PHE A 316 41.80 23.93 -43.66
N LEU A 317 41.91 25.16 -43.16
CA LEU A 317 42.49 26.28 -43.90
C LEU A 317 44.01 26.18 -44.01
N MET A 318 44.71 25.75 -42.95
CA MET A 318 46.16 25.51 -42.98
C MET A 318 46.51 24.32 -43.90
N ASN A 319 45.75 23.23 -43.86
CA ASN A 319 45.99 22.09 -44.77
C ASN A 319 45.66 22.40 -46.24
N LYS A 320 44.73 23.31 -46.54
CA LYS A 320 44.53 23.81 -47.92
C LYS A 320 45.66 24.70 -48.42
N SER A 321 46.34 25.44 -47.54
CA SER A 321 47.52 26.23 -47.94
C SER A 321 48.78 25.39 -48.18
N PHE A 322 48.89 24.20 -47.55
CA PHE A 322 50.00 23.27 -47.80
C PHE A 322 49.76 22.35 -49.01
N ALA A 323 48.51 22.07 -49.38
CA ALA A 323 48.18 21.22 -50.54
C ALA A 323 48.39 21.88 -51.92
N ASN A 324 48.68 23.19 -51.98
CA ASN A 324 48.92 23.91 -53.23
C ASN A 324 50.40 24.02 -53.64
N ASN A 325 51.33 23.38 -52.91
CA ASN A 325 52.77 23.46 -53.18
C ASN A 325 53.50 22.10 -53.14
N SER A 326 52.98 21.07 -53.81
CA SER A 326 53.86 19.98 -54.27
C SER A 326 53.49 19.52 -55.69
N PRO A 327 54.43 19.54 -56.65
CA PRO A 327 54.25 18.93 -57.96
C PRO A 327 54.56 17.43 -57.90
N GLU A 328 53.88 16.66 -58.75
CA GLU A 328 54.14 15.23 -59.06
C GLU A 328 53.67 14.25 -57.95
N THR A 329 53.00 13.13 -58.20
CA THR A 329 53.01 12.22 -59.35
C THR A 329 51.66 11.50 -59.53
N ARG A 330 51.32 11.27 -60.80
CA ARG A 330 50.44 10.23 -61.33
C ARG A 330 50.77 8.86 -60.71
N TYR A 331 49.74 8.06 -60.40
CA TYR A 331 49.56 6.73 -60.98
C TYR A 331 48.10 6.28 -60.82
N GLU A 332 47.58 5.77 -61.92
CA GLU A 332 46.23 5.28 -62.19
C GLU A 332 46.00 3.86 -61.65
N HIS A 333 44.71 3.51 -61.51
CA HIS A 333 44.07 2.19 -61.79
C HIS A 333 44.65 0.93 -61.08
N GLU A 334 43.89 -0.02 -60.54
CA GLU A 334 42.56 -0.55 -60.85
C GLU A 334 42.25 -1.73 -59.88
N VAL A 335 40.99 -2.21 -59.87
CA VAL A 335 40.53 -3.59 -59.50
C VAL A 335 40.45 -3.93 -57.99
N SER A 336 39.41 -4.56 -57.41
CA SER A 336 38.06 -5.01 -57.80
C SER A 336 37.40 -5.59 -56.54
N ASP A 337 36.06 -5.54 -56.49
CA ASP A 337 35.11 -6.58 -56.03
C ASP A 337 35.47 -7.53 -54.86
N SER A 338 34.64 -7.49 -53.81
CA SER A 338 33.61 -8.53 -53.53
C SER A 338 33.33 -8.69 -52.01
N PRO A 339 32.07 -8.97 -51.60
CA PRO A 339 31.60 -8.91 -50.21
C PRO A 339 31.67 -10.28 -49.51
N TYR A 340 31.83 -10.29 -48.18
CA TYR A 340 31.71 -11.52 -47.39
C TYR A 340 30.56 -11.48 -46.39
N ASN A 341 29.78 -12.55 -46.49
CA ASN A 341 28.60 -12.95 -45.73
C ASN A 341 28.88 -13.11 -44.22
N PHE A 342 27.87 -12.75 -43.43
CA PHE A 342 27.67 -13.24 -42.07
C PHE A 342 27.11 -14.66 -42.10
N GLN A 343 27.72 -15.54 -41.32
CA GLN A 343 27.10 -16.73 -40.73
C GLN A 343 26.50 -16.37 -39.38
#